data_AF-A0A9P7A335-F1
#
_entry.id   AF-A0A9P7A335-F1
#
_cell.length_a   1.000
_cell.length_b   1.000
_cell.length_c   1.000
_cell.angle_alpha   90.00
_cell.angle_beta   90.00
_cell.angle_gamma   90.00
#
_symmetry.space_group_name_H-M   'P 1'
#
loop_
_entity.id
_entity.type
_entity.pdbx_description
1 polymer ?
#
loop_
_entity_poly.entity_id
_entity_poly.type
_entity_poly.pdbx_seq_one_letter_code
_entity_poly.pdbx_strand_id
1 'polypeptide(L)'
;MFPTRLSKFTQVSDAQHDLSELFHISGNSPDTNYLFMGDYVDQGYYSVETVTLLVALKLRYHDCFTILWGNHESRQIMQVYGFYDVCLQKDGNADVWQFFTDLFDYLPLTALIDNQIFCLHSGLSPSIDTLYHVCSIDSVQEGPHEGPMCDLLWSDPDDRCGWGISPHGAGYTFGQDISEAFNHNNGMRTPCRSHRSHQESSECLAVEVGLSWLKTDNRGYVSQAAPYIT
;
A
#
# COMPACT_ATOMS: atom_id res chain seq x y z
N MET A 1 11.25 -4.94 -30.26
CA MET A 1 11.44 -6.16 -29.46
C MET A 1 12.33 -5.78 -28.29
N PHE A 2 11.74 -5.31 -27.19
CA PHE A 2 12.50 -5.00 -25.97
C PHE A 2 12.57 -6.29 -25.15
N PRO A 3 13.73 -6.67 -24.61
CA PRO A 3 13.87 -7.88 -23.84
C PRO A 3 13.04 -7.78 -22.55
N THR A 4 12.21 -8.79 -22.31
CA THR A 4 11.55 -9.09 -21.04
C THR A 4 12.63 -9.18 -19.95
N ARG A 5 12.83 -8.10 -19.18
CA ARG A 5 13.75 -8.08 -18.04
C ARG A 5 12.99 -8.47 -16.78
N LEU A 6 13.50 -9.48 -16.09
CA LEU A 6 13.19 -9.80 -14.70
C LEU A 6 13.31 -8.52 -13.86
N SER A 7 12.20 -8.01 -13.34
CA SER A 7 12.19 -6.84 -12.47
C SER A 7 12.24 -7.30 -11.01
N LYS A 8 13.31 -6.91 -10.32
CA LYS A 8 13.44 -7.10 -8.88
C LYS A 8 12.41 -6.21 -8.18
N PHE A 9 11.72 -6.74 -7.16
CA PHE A 9 10.82 -5.99 -6.30
C PHE A 9 11.42 -5.79 -4.92
N THR A 10 11.28 -4.58 -4.38
CA THR A 10 11.53 -4.30 -2.98
C THR A 10 10.24 -3.79 -2.35
N GLN A 11 9.78 -4.52 -1.32
CA GLN A 11 8.73 -4.10 -0.41
C GLN A 11 9.31 -3.15 0.63
N VAL A 12 8.69 -1.99 0.83
CA VAL A 12 9.09 -1.03 1.85
C VAL A 12 7.92 -0.81 2.80
N SER A 13 8.08 -1.25 4.05
CA SER A 13 7.07 -1.18 5.11
C SER A 13 7.24 0.02 6.05
N ASP A 14 8.38 0.72 5.97
CA ASP A 14 8.69 1.89 6.78
C ASP A 14 9.75 2.71 6.03
N ALA A 15 9.39 3.94 5.63
CA ALA A 15 10.28 4.81 4.85
C ALA A 15 11.18 5.69 5.74
N GLN A 16 11.16 5.51 7.06
CA GLN A 16 11.81 6.43 8.00
C GLN A 16 13.29 6.15 8.23
N HIS A 17 13.73 4.91 7.98
CA HIS A 17 15.12 4.53 8.20
C HIS A 17 15.75 4.00 6.90
N ASP A 18 16.27 4.99 6.16
CA ASP A 18 17.29 4.87 5.12
C ASP A 18 16.81 4.42 3.72
N LEU A 19 15.96 5.25 3.08
CA LEU A 19 15.67 5.14 1.64
C LEU A 19 16.94 5.11 0.78
N SER A 20 18.04 5.73 1.24
CA SER A 20 19.29 5.76 0.49
C SER A 20 20.00 4.40 0.49
N GLU A 21 20.02 3.73 1.65
CA GLU A 21 20.47 2.35 1.78
C GLU A 21 19.53 1.40 1.03
N LEU A 22 18.22 1.64 1.08
CA LEU A 22 17.24 0.84 0.34
C LEU A 22 17.51 0.86 -1.16
N PHE A 23 17.74 2.04 -1.76
CA PHE A 23 18.09 2.14 -3.18
C PHE A 23 19.48 1.53 -3.48
N HIS A 24 20.42 1.62 -2.53
CA HIS A 24 21.73 0.99 -2.67
C HIS A 24 21.64 -0.55 -2.77
N ILE A 25 20.82 -1.17 -1.92
CA ILE A 25 20.65 -2.63 -1.86
C ILE A 25 19.73 -3.15 -2.97
N SER A 26 18.70 -2.39 -3.29
CA SER A 26 17.62 -2.80 -4.22
C SER A 26 17.98 -2.59 -5.69
N GLY A 27 18.97 -1.73 -5.98
CA GLY A 27 19.40 -1.38 -7.32
C GLY A 27 18.65 -0.17 -7.88
N ASN A 28 19.32 0.61 -8.73
CA ASN A 28 18.74 1.88 -9.19
C ASN A 28 17.63 1.69 -10.22
N SER A 29 16.60 2.53 -10.14
CA SER A 29 15.63 2.69 -11.23
C SER A 29 16.31 3.24 -12.49
N PRO A 30 15.89 2.81 -13.70
CA PRO A 30 14.65 2.10 -14.02
C PRO A 30 14.73 0.56 -14.04
N ASP A 31 15.84 -0.05 -13.60
CA ASP A 31 16.04 -1.50 -13.72
C ASP A 31 15.36 -2.32 -12.60
N THR A 32 14.86 -1.67 -11.55
CA THR A 32 14.17 -2.26 -10.39
C THR A 32 12.78 -1.64 -10.23
N ASN A 33 11.79 -2.48 -9.94
CA ASN A 33 10.43 -2.06 -9.57
C ASN A 33 10.31 -1.97 -8.05
N TYR A 34 9.59 -0.97 -7.56
CA TYR A 34 9.42 -0.68 -6.16
C TYR A 34 7.94 -0.67 -5.80
N LEU A 35 7.60 -1.39 -4.73
CA LEU A 35 6.27 -1.37 -4.13
C LEU A 35 6.39 -0.88 -2.69
N PHE A 36 6.01 0.37 -2.47
CA PHE A 36 5.91 0.99 -1.16
C PHE A 36 4.51 0.71 -0.60
N MET A 37 4.43 0.21 0.64
CA MET A 37 3.17 -0.31 1.20
C MET A 37 2.60 0.53 2.33
N GLY A 38 2.81 1.84 2.33
CA GLY A 38 2.27 2.79 3.29
C GLY A 38 3.26 3.22 4.37
N ASP A 39 2.80 4.09 5.26
CA ASP A 39 3.52 4.63 6.44
C ASP A 39 4.80 5.39 6.07
N TYR A 40 4.63 6.40 5.23
CA TYR A 40 5.65 7.37 4.82
C TYR A 40 5.71 8.58 5.75
N VAL A 41 4.58 8.87 6.41
CA VAL A 41 4.40 10.00 7.33
C VAL A 41 4.38 9.50 8.77
N ASP A 42 4.72 10.38 9.72
CA ASP A 42 4.75 10.18 11.19
C ASP A 42 5.96 9.45 11.80
N GLN A 43 6.45 9.93 12.95
CA GLN A 43 7.59 9.43 13.76
C GLN A 43 9.00 9.92 13.36
N GLY A 44 9.14 10.73 12.29
CA GLY A 44 10.42 11.30 11.86
C GLY A 44 10.37 12.79 11.48
N TYR A 45 11.44 13.53 11.81
CA TYR A 45 11.62 14.96 11.46
C TYR A 45 11.75 15.21 9.94
N TYR A 46 12.01 14.14 9.18
CA TYR A 46 12.25 14.14 7.73
C TYR A 46 11.08 13.53 6.94
N SER A 47 9.92 13.31 7.56
CA SER A 47 8.74 12.73 6.91
C SER A 47 8.29 13.50 5.67
N VAL A 48 8.33 14.85 5.71
CA VAL A 48 8.03 15.71 4.55
C VAL A 48 9.00 15.45 3.39
N GLU A 49 10.31 15.38 3.67
CA GLU A 49 11.32 15.07 2.67
C GLU A 49 11.16 13.66 2.09
N THR A 50 10.86 12.67 2.95
CA THR A 50 10.61 11.29 2.58
C THR A 50 9.45 11.18 1.59
N VAL A 51 8.28 11.70 1.94
CA VAL A 51 7.11 11.63 1.04
C VAL A 51 7.32 12.46 -0.23
N THR A 52 7.98 13.62 -0.13
CA THR A 52 8.30 14.45 -1.30
C THR A 52 9.19 13.69 -2.29
N LEU A 53 10.21 12.99 -1.79
CA LEU A 53 11.09 12.18 -2.60
C LEU A 53 10.34 11.01 -3.27
N LEU A 54 9.49 10.30 -2.52
CA LEU A 54 8.70 9.20 -3.07
C LEU A 54 7.76 9.68 -4.18
N VAL A 55 7.08 10.81 -3.98
CA VAL A 55 6.22 11.42 -5.00
C VAL A 55 7.04 11.83 -6.23
N ALA A 56 8.20 12.46 -6.04
CA ALA A 56 9.09 12.83 -7.14
C ALA A 56 9.58 11.60 -7.94
N LEU A 57 9.91 10.50 -7.25
CA LEU A 57 10.30 9.24 -7.88
C LEU A 57 9.13 8.59 -8.62
N LYS A 58 7.93 8.61 -8.05
CA LYS A 58 6.71 8.15 -8.74
C LYS A 58 6.43 8.97 -10.00
N LEU A 59 6.63 10.29 -9.97
CA LEU A 59 6.46 11.13 -11.15
C LEU A 59 7.54 10.86 -12.21
N ARG A 60 8.78 10.63 -11.79
CA ARG A 60 9.91 10.38 -12.71
C ARG A 60 9.91 8.98 -13.31
N TYR A 61 9.53 7.97 -12.52
CA TYR A 61 9.59 6.55 -12.86
C TYR A 61 8.24 5.89 -12.62
N HIS A 62 7.19 6.47 -13.20
CA HIS A 62 5.79 6.11 -12.95
C HIS A 62 5.44 4.63 -13.17
N ASP A 63 6.14 3.95 -14.07
CA ASP A 63 5.97 2.52 -14.37
C ASP A 63 6.69 1.60 -13.36
N CYS A 64 7.71 2.12 -12.67
CA CYS A 64 8.56 1.34 -11.77
C CYS A 64 8.22 1.55 -10.30
N PHE A 65 7.64 2.68 -9.92
CA PHE A 65 7.27 2.97 -8.53
C PHE A 65 5.77 2.82 -8.35
N THR A 66 5.35 1.99 -7.40
CA THR A 66 3.98 1.91 -6.91
C THR A 66 3.99 2.25 -5.43
N ILE A 67 3.07 3.12 -5.03
CA ILE A 67 2.96 3.64 -3.66
C ILE A 67 1.54 3.34 -3.22
N LEU A 68 1.39 2.52 -2.18
CA LEU A 68 0.09 2.21 -1.57
C LEU A 68 -0.18 3.12 -0.39
N TRP A 69 -1.45 3.19 -0.01
CA TRP A 69 -1.95 3.89 1.18
C TRP A 69 -1.68 3.06 2.45
N GLY A 70 -1.03 3.64 3.48
CA GLY A 70 -0.98 3.13 4.84
C GLY A 70 -1.89 3.86 5.84
N ASN A 71 -2.00 3.35 7.06
CA ASN A 71 -2.92 3.95 8.03
C ASN A 71 -2.46 5.35 8.50
N HIS A 72 -1.16 5.62 8.42
CA HIS A 72 -0.59 6.92 8.78
C HIS A 72 -0.88 8.03 7.77
N GLU A 73 -1.19 7.70 6.50
CA GLU A 73 -1.58 8.68 5.48
C GLU A 73 -3.07 9.11 5.61
N SER A 74 -3.58 9.29 6.82
CA SER A 74 -4.92 9.82 7.10
C SER A 74 -4.86 11.14 7.85
N ARG A 75 -5.83 12.04 7.63
CA ARG A 75 -5.84 13.38 8.24
C ARG A 75 -5.79 13.30 9.76
N GLN A 76 -6.53 12.37 10.36
CA GLN A 76 -6.59 12.21 11.80
C GLN A 76 -5.26 11.71 12.39
N ILE A 77 -4.64 10.71 11.76
CA ILE A 77 -3.39 10.12 12.27
C ILE A 77 -2.25 11.12 12.13
N MET A 78 -2.10 11.79 10.98
CA MET A 78 -1.09 12.84 10.78
C MET A 78 -1.21 14.01 11.75
N GLN A 79 -2.42 14.34 12.21
CA GLN A 79 -2.62 15.37 13.23
C GLN A 79 -2.20 14.89 14.63
N VAL A 80 -2.47 13.63 14.97
CA VAL A 80 -2.14 13.05 16.27
C VAL A 80 -0.64 12.77 16.40
N TYR A 81 0.00 12.31 15.32
CA TYR A 81 1.40 11.86 15.33
C TYR A 81 2.41 12.90 14.80
N GLY A 82 1.93 14.13 14.52
CA GLY A 82 2.77 15.32 14.40
C GLY A 82 3.24 15.65 12.98
N PHE A 83 2.86 14.90 11.94
CA PHE A 83 3.15 15.31 10.56
C PHE A 83 2.56 16.68 10.22
N TYR A 84 1.35 16.99 10.73
CA TYR A 84 0.75 18.31 10.62
C TYR A 84 1.66 19.41 11.19
N ASP A 85 2.20 19.19 12.40
CA ASP A 85 3.08 20.16 13.07
C ASP A 85 4.41 20.33 12.32
N VAL A 86 4.95 19.25 11.75
CA VAL A 86 6.16 19.30 10.92
C VAL A 86 5.94 20.16 9.68
N CYS A 87 4.81 19.99 8.98
CA CYS A 87 4.45 20.83 7.83
C CYS A 87 4.32 22.30 8.24
N LEU A 88 3.58 22.56 9.33
CA LEU A 88 3.37 23.90 9.84
C LEU A 88 4.68 24.59 10.25
N GLN A 89 5.60 23.85 10.87
CA GLN A 89 6.89 24.38 11.28
C GLN A 89 7.80 24.73 10.10
N LYS A 90 7.79 23.91 9.03
CA LYS A 90 8.66 24.09 7.86
C LYS A 90 8.17 25.21 6.94
N ASP A 91 6.88 25.25 6.63
CA ASP A 91 6.31 26.18 5.63
C ASP A 91 5.60 27.39 6.25
N GLY A 92 5.38 27.40 7.57
CA GLY A 92 4.73 28.50 8.29
C GLY A 92 3.21 28.56 8.10
N ASN A 93 2.63 27.62 7.36
CA ASN A 93 1.19 27.43 7.17
C ASN A 93 0.85 25.94 6.97
N ALA A 94 -0.44 25.63 6.80
CA ALA A 94 -0.92 24.24 6.65
C ALA A 94 -1.08 23.81 5.17
N ASP A 95 -0.63 24.60 4.20
CA ASP A 95 -0.88 24.33 2.77
C ASP A 95 -0.22 23.01 2.34
N VAL A 96 1.02 22.77 2.77
CA VAL A 96 1.76 21.53 2.46
C VAL A 96 1.06 20.30 3.03
N TRP A 97 0.55 20.40 4.26
CA TRP A 97 -0.26 19.33 4.85
C TRP A 97 -1.53 19.08 4.02
N GLN A 98 -2.23 20.13 3.60
CA GLN A 98 -3.44 20.00 2.78
C GLN A 98 -3.11 19.31 1.44
N PHE A 99 -2.04 19.71 0.76
CA PHE A 99 -1.62 19.09 -0.49
C PHE A 99 -1.29 17.61 -0.33
N PHE A 100 -0.63 17.20 0.76
CA PHE A 100 -0.39 15.79 1.03
C PHE A 100 -1.67 15.02 1.33
N THR A 101 -2.57 15.58 2.13
CA THR A 101 -3.85 14.91 2.42
C THR A 101 -4.70 14.72 1.17
N ASP A 102 -4.75 15.73 0.29
CA ASP A 102 -5.48 15.64 -0.98
C ASP A 102 -4.81 14.64 -1.94
N LEU A 103 -3.49 14.49 -1.88
CA LEU A 103 -2.75 13.49 -2.65
C LEU A 103 -3.02 12.07 -2.14
N PHE A 104 -3.03 11.88 -0.81
CA PHE A 104 -3.19 10.56 -0.18
C PHE A 104 -4.54 9.91 -0.47
N ASP A 105 -5.60 10.72 -0.62
CA ASP A 105 -6.92 10.24 -1.06
C ASP A 105 -6.87 9.50 -2.41
N TYR A 106 -5.86 9.72 -3.24
CA TYR A 106 -5.70 9.03 -4.54
C TYR A 106 -4.74 7.84 -4.49
N LEU A 107 -4.15 7.52 -3.34
CA LEU A 107 -3.27 6.36 -3.23
C LEU A 107 -4.09 5.05 -3.29
N PRO A 108 -3.64 4.05 -4.06
CA PRO A 108 -4.29 2.75 -4.09
C PRO A 108 -4.17 2.03 -2.74
N LEU A 109 -5.24 1.35 -2.32
CA LEU A 109 -5.26 0.56 -1.08
C LEU A 109 -4.44 -0.74 -1.18
N THR A 110 -4.41 -1.35 -2.36
CA THR A 110 -3.82 -2.69 -2.57
C THR A 110 -3.15 -2.78 -3.94
N ALA A 111 -2.25 -3.76 -4.09
CA ALA A 111 -1.67 -4.16 -5.37
C ALA A 111 -1.76 -5.68 -5.54
N LEU A 112 -1.79 -6.13 -6.80
CA LEU A 112 -1.74 -7.54 -7.14
C LEU A 112 -0.55 -7.75 -8.08
N ILE A 113 0.40 -8.58 -7.65
CA ILE A 113 1.59 -8.94 -8.44
C ILE A 113 1.38 -10.33 -9.02
N ASP A 114 1.61 -10.47 -10.33
CA ASP A 114 1.50 -11.72 -11.10
C ASP A 114 0.20 -12.49 -10.95
N ASN A 115 -0.90 -11.79 -10.61
CA ASN A 115 -2.18 -12.39 -10.25
C ASN A 115 -2.07 -13.45 -9.13
N GLN A 116 -1.02 -13.37 -8.29
CA GLN A 116 -0.70 -14.40 -7.32
C GLN A 116 -0.35 -13.86 -5.94
N ILE A 117 0.16 -12.63 -5.86
CA ILE A 117 0.60 -12.01 -4.60
C ILE A 117 -0.23 -10.77 -4.37
N PHE A 118 -1.09 -10.82 -3.37
CA PHE A 118 -1.92 -9.70 -2.95
C PHE A 118 -1.18 -8.90 -1.89
N CYS A 119 -0.89 -7.65 -2.22
CA CYS A 119 -0.13 -6.72 -1.41
C CYS A 119 -1.07 -5.65 -0.85
N LEU A 120 -0.94 -5.41 0.44
CA LEU A 120 -1.70 -4.39 1.15
C LEU A 120 -0.87 -3.88 2.32
N HIS A 121 -1.26 -2.73 2.86
CA HIS A 121 -0.57 -2.17 4.01
C HIS A 121 -0.68 -3.07 5.26
N SER A 122 -1.90 -3.44 5.65
CA SER A 122 -2.16 -4.10 6.93
C SER A 122 -2.73 -5.51 6.80
N GLY A 123 -4.04 -5.67 6.72
CA GLY A 123 -4.66 -6.99 6.87
C GLY A 123 -6.01 -7.16 6.18
N LEU A 124 -6.60 -8.35 6.31
CA LEU A 124 -7.85 -8.67 5.63
C LEU A 124 -9.07 -8.07 6.35
N SER A 125 -10.20 -8.00 5.64
CA SER A 125 -11.49 -7.57 6.18
C SER A 125 -12.50 -8.71 6.17
N PRO A 126 -13.34 -8.86 7.21
CA PRO A 126 -14.46 -9.81 7.20
C PRO A 126 -15.54 -9.46 6.16
N SER A 127 -15.48 -8.26 5.57
CA SER A 127 -16.38 -7.81 4.51
C SER A 127 -15.83 -8.07 3.10
N ILE A 128 -14.60 -8.59 2.99
CA ILE A 128 -13.89 -8.79 1.72
C ILE A 128 -13.53 -10.26 1.55
N ASP A 129 -14.35 -10.99 0.80
CA ASP A 129 -14.08 -12.38 0.45
C ASP A 129 -13.29 -12.52 -0.86
N THR A 130 -13.41 -11.53 -1.75
CA THR A 130 -12.85 -11.58 -3.11
C THR A 130 -12.13 -10.30 -3.49
N LEU A 131 -11.19 -10.39 -4.43
CA LEU A 131 -10.52 -9.24 -5.04
C LEU A 131 -11.52 -8.27 -5.71
N TYR A 132 -12.68 -8.77 -6.15
CA TYR A 132 -13.75 -7.93 -6.69
C TYR A 132 -14.32 -6.98 -5.63
N HIS A 133 -14.49 -7.44 -4.38
CA HIS A 133 -14.95 -6.57 -3.29
C HIS A 133 -13.95 -5.45 -3.04
N VAL A 134 -12.65 -5.72 -3.09
CA VAL A 134 -11.61 -4.69 -2.96
C VAL A 134 -11.76 -3.63 -4.04
N CYS A 135 -11.98 -4.03 -5.29
CA CYS A 135 -12.15 -3.11 -6.43
C CYS A 135 -13.45 -2.27 -6.36
N SER A 136 -14.41 -2.69 -5.53
CA SER A 136 -15.69 -1.99 -5.36
C SER A 136 -15.68 -0.93 -4.26
N ILE A 137 -14.55 -0.80 -3.52
CA ILE A 137 -14.39 0.22 -2.49
C ILE A 137 -14.26 1.58 -3.17
N ASP A 138 -15.09 2.53 -2.75
CA ASP A 138 -14.86 3.94 -3.06
C ASP A 138 -13.68 4.43 -2.22
N SER A 139 -12.48 4.45 -2.80
CA SER A 139 -11.25 4.74 -2.06
C SER A 139 -10.86 6.21 -2.09
N VAL A 140 -11.51 7.07 -2.89
CA VAL A 140 -11.13 8.49 -3.04
C VAL A 140 -11.85 9.34 -2.02
N GLN A 141 -11.49 9.15 -0.76
CA GLN A 141 -12.05 9.83 0.41
C GLN A 141 -11.14 9.64 1.61
N GLU A 142 -11.28 10.49 2.63
CA GLU A 142 -10.66 10.25 3.93
C GLU A 142 -11.01 8.85 4.46
N GLY A 143 -10.01 8.15 4.99
CA GLY A 143 -10.18 6.81 5.55
C GLY A 143 -11.29 6.77 6.61
N PRO A 144 -12.33 5.92 6.45
CA PRO A 144 -13.40 5.83 7.43
C PRO A 144 -12.91 5.18 8.72
N HIS A 145 -13.66 5.40 9.82
CA HIS A 145 -13.36 4.79 11.11
C HIS A 145 -13.71 3.29 11.18
N GLU A 146 -14.53 2.79 10.26
CA GLU A 146 -14.97 1.40 10.19
C GLU A 146 -15.21 0.97 8.73
N GLY A 147 -15.36 -0.34 8.54
CA GLY A 147 -15.66 -0.92 7.24
C GLY A 147 -14.43 -1.35 6.45
N PRO A 148 -14.61 -1.83 5.20
CA PRO A 148 -13.58 -2.57 4.47
C PRO A 148 -12.30 -1.78 4.22
N MET A 149 -12.39 -0.47 3.99
CA MET A 149 -11.20 0.38 3.82
C MET A 149 -10.41 0.52 5.13
N CYS A 150 -11.11 0.77 6.26
CA CYS A 150 -10.49 0.81 7.58
C CYS A 150 -9.81 -0.53 7.90
N ASP A 151 -10.52 -1.64 7.65
CA ASP A 151 -10.02 -2.98 7.93
C ASP A 151 -8.73 -3.29 7.14
N LEU A 152 -8.66 -2.92 5.86
CA LEU A 152 -7.46 -3.11 5.03
C LEU A 152 -6.23 -2.35 5.54
N LEU A 153 -6.45 -1.21 6.19
CA LEU A 153 -5.41 -0.34 6.73
C LEU A 153 -5.03 -0.68 8.18
N TRP A 154 -5.90 -1.33 8.95
CA TRP A 154 -5.71 -1.50 10.41
C TRP A 154 -5.69 -2.95 10.93
N SER A 155 -6.06 -3.94 10.11
CA SER A 155 -6.19 -5.32 10.60
C SER A 155 -4.88 -6.09 10.70
N ASP A 156 -4.77 -6.97 11.69
CA ASP A 156 -3.56 -7.72 11.99
C ASP A 156 -3.78 -9.24 12.01
N PRO A 157 -2.81 -10.06 11.56
CA PRO A 157 -2.79 -11.47 11.85
C PRO A 157 -2.58 -11.70 13.36
N ASP A 158 -3.15 -12.78 13.85
CA ASP A 158 -3.05 -13.24 15.23
C ASP A 158 -3.02 -14.77 15.22
N ASP A 159 -2.45 -15.38 16.27
CA ASP A 159 -2.30 -16.85 16.39
C ASP A 159 -3.64 -17.57 16.66
N ARG A 160 -4.75 -16.83 16.68
CA ARG A 160 -6.10 -17.36 16.85
C ARG A 160 -6.61 -18.02 15.57
N CYS A 161 -7.70 -18.77 15.70
CA CYS A 161 -8.52 -19.18 14.56
C CYS A 161 -9.65 -18.17 14.35
N GLY A 162 -9.94 -17.84 13.10
CA GLY A 162 -11.01 -16.95 12.71
C GLY A 162 -10.72 -15.47 13.01
N TRP A 163 -11.78 -14.67 13.10
CA TRP A 163 -11.70 -13.23 13.35
C TRP A 163 -11.71 -12.90 14.85
N GLY A 164 -11.05 -11.80 15.21
CA GLY A 164 -11.07 -11.19 16.53
C GLY A 164 -11.16 -9.67 16.45
N ILE A 165 -11.51 -9.04 17.56
CA ILE A 165 -11.54 -7.57 17.65
C ILE A 165 -10.09 -7.07 17.75
N SER A 166 -9.75 -6.04 16.98
CA SER A 166 -8.43 -5.42 17.04
C SER A 166 -8.24 -4.68 18.38
N PRO A 167 -7.08 -4.83 19.05
CA PRO A 167 -6.76 -4.04 20.24
C PRO A 167 -6.53 -2.55 19.92
N HIS A 168 -6.33 -2.19 18.64
CA HIS A 168 -6.13 -0.82 18.20
C HIS A 168 -7.42 0.00 18.14
N GLY A 169 -8.59 -0.62 18.37
CA GLY A 169 -9.89 0.04 18.28
C GLY A 169 -10.36 0.29 16.83
N ALA A 170 -9.59 -0.14 15.84
CA ALA A 170 -9.90 -0.12 14.41
C ALA A 170 -9.41 -1.43 13.75
N GLY A 171 -10.16 -1.90 12.75
CA GLY A 171 -9.91 -3.17 12.08
C GLY A 171 -10.12 -4.42 12.96
N TYR A 172 -9.56 -5.54 12.51
CA TYR A 172 -9.73 -6.86 13.14
C TYR A 172 -8.39 -7.55 13.38
N THR A 173 -8.40 -8.56 14.24
CA THR A 173 -7.39 -9.61 14.24
C THR A 173 -7.87 -10.81 13.43
N PHE A 174 -7.00 -11.55 12.76
CA PHE A 174 -7.39 -12.72 11.98
C PHE A 174 -6.38 -13.86 12.01
N GLY A 175 -6.90 -15.09 12.01
CA GLY A 175 -6.09 -16.30 11.98
C GLY A 175 -5.51 -16.66 10.62
N GLN A 176 -4.57 -17.61 10.65
CA GLN A 176 -4.02 -18.21 9.43
C GLN A 176 -5.12 -18.83 8.55
N ASP A 177 -6.16 -19.42 9.14
CA ASP A 177 -7.30 -20.01 8.45
C ASP A 177 -8.05 -19.00 7.56
N ILE A 178 -8.17 -17.75 8.01
CA ILE A 178 -8.77 -16.67 7.23
C ILE A 178 -7.90 -16.32 6.03
N SER A 179 -6.60 -16.22 6.22
CA SER A 179 -5.64 -15.93 5.15
C SER A 179 -5.62 -17.04 4.09
N GLU A 180 -5.61 -18.29 4.53
CA GLU A 180 -5.63 -19.46 3.65
C GLU A 180 -6.93 -19.54 2.85
N ALA A 181 -8.09 -19.32 3.50
CA ALA A 181 -9.38 -19.29 2.83
C ALA A 181 -9.44 -18.18 1.77
N PHE A 182 -8.99 -16.96 2.11
CA PHE A 182 -8.94 -15.85 1.17
C PHE A 182 -8.03 -16.16 -0.03
N ASN A 183 -6.84 -16.72 0.21
CA ASN A 183 -5.93 -17.14 -0.86
C ASN A 183 -6.55 -18.19 -1.77
N HIS A 184 -7.13 -19.23 -1.19
CA HIS A 184 -7.76 -20.32 -1.93
C HIS A 184 -8.90 -19.80 -2.80
N ASN A 185 -9.77 -18.93 -2.26
CA ASN A 185 -10.92 -18.40 -2.97
C ASN A 185 -10.54 -17.47 -4.14
N ASN A 186 -9.37 -16.83 -4.06
CA ASN A 186 -8.88 -15.88 -5.06
C ASN A 186 -7.76 -16.44 -5.95
N GLY A 187 -7.39 -17.71 -5.79
CA GLY A 187 -6.33 -18.35 -6.57
C GLY A 187 -4.93 -17.80 -6.30
N MET A 188 -4.69 -17.27 -5.10
CA MET A 188 -3.45 -16.61 -4.71
C MET A 188 -2.51 -17.57 -3.98
N ARG A 189 -1.20 -17.28 -4.03
CA ARG A 189 -0.19 -18.10 -3.36
C ARG A 189 0.04 -17.66 -1.92
N THR A 190 0.17 -16.36 -1.67
CA THR A 190 0.46 -15.80 -0.34
C THR A 190 0.13 -14.29 -0.31
N PRO A 191 -0.46 -13.75 0.78
CA PRO A 191 -0.59 -12.31 0.97
C PRO A 191 0.74 -11.72 1.45
N CYS A 192 1.01 -10.49 1.04
CA CYS A 192 2.19 -9.72 1.40
C CYS A 192 1.74 -8.44 2.14
N ARG A 193 2.24 -8.21 3.37
CA ARG A 193 1.82 -7.11 4.26
C ARG A 193 2.99 -6.45 5.00
N SER A 194 2.81 -5.22 5.48
CA SER A 194 3.86 -4.39 6.12
C SER A 194 3.63 -4.02 7.59
N HIS A 195 2.40 -4.06 8.10
CA HIS A 195 2.01 -3.40 9.36
C HIS A 195 2.60 -3.95 10.68
N ARG A 196 3.20 -5.16 10.72
CA ARG A 196 3.99 -5.59 11.90
C ARG A 196 5.36 -6.15 11.53
N SER A 197 6.37 -5.68 12.25
CA SER A 197 7.75 -6.17 12.28
C SER A 197 7.85 -7.52 13.02
N HIS A 198 7.31 -8.58 12.41
CA HIS A 198 7.68 -9.94 12.75
C HIS A 198 8.44 -10.58 11.60
N GLN A 199 9.42 -11.39 12.02
CA GLN A 199 10.67 -11.78 11.37
C GLN A 199 10.53 -12.68 10.14
N GLU A 200 9.40 -12.61 9.44
CA GLU A 200 9.13 -13.32 8.19
C GLU A 200 8.57 -12.36 7.12
N SER A 201 9.21 -11.21 6.93
CA SER A 201 9.22 -10.57 5.61
C SER A 201 10.07 -11.44 4.69
N SER A 202 9.53 -12.59 4.29
CA SER A 202 10.14 -13.42 3.26
C SER A 202 10.39 -12.50 2.07
N GLU A 203 11.62 -12.47 1.56
CA GLU A 203 11.93 -11.87 0.27
C GLU A 203 11.00 -12.49 -0.79
N CYS A 204 9.87 -11.84 -1.06
CA CYS A 204 8.97 -12.22 -2.13
C CYS A 204 9.62 -11.82 -3.45
N LEU A 205 10.45 -12.71 -3.99
CA LEU A 205 10.93 -12.66 -5.36
C LEU A 205 9.75 -12.96 -6.29
N ALA A 206 8.99 -11.95 -6.65
CA ALA A 206 7.97 -12.02 -7.70
C ALA A 206 8.60 -11.85 -9.08
N VAL A 207 8.09 -12.59 -10.07
CA VAL A 207 8.66 -12.71 -11.42
C VAL A 207 7.57 -12.33 -12.42
N GLU A 208 7.86 -11.25 -13.17
CA GLU A 208 6.99 -10.61 -14.16
C GLU A 208 6.04 -9.58 -13.50
N VAL A 209 5.62 -8.56 -14.25
CA VAL A 209 4.76 -7.49 -13.72
C VAL A 209 3.83 -7.06 -14.83
N GLY A 210 2.66 -7.68 -14.86
CA GLY A 210 1.48 -7.03 -15.40
C GLY A 210 0.86 -6.18 -14.29
N LEU A 211 1.21 -4.89 -14.18
CA LEU A 211 0.39 -3.96 -13.38
C LEU A 211 -0.94 -3.79 -14.11
N SER A 212 -1.95 -4.59 -13.75
CA SER A 212 -3.31 -4.29 -14.15
C SER A 212 -3.86 -3.22 -13.21
N TRP A 213 -3.82 -1.96 -13.64
CA TRP A 213 -4.74 -0.97 -13.12
C TRP A 213 -6.15 -1.41 -13.52
N LEU A 214 -6.95 -1.92 -12.59
CA LEU A 214 -8.37 -2.09 -12.81
C LEU A 214 -8.99 -0.70 -12.75
N LYS A 215 -8.92 0.03 -13.87
CA LYS A 215 -9.74 1.22 -14.09
C LYS A 215 -11.20 0.77 -14.04
N THR A 216 -11.92 1.20 -13.01
CA THR A 216 -13.37 1.34 -13.11
C THR A 216 -13.64 2.49 -14.06
N ASP A 217 -14.35 2.23 -15.17
CA ASP A 217 -14.95 3.33 -15.92
C ASP A 217 -16.11 3.91 -15.08
N ASN A 218 -16.53 5.16 -15.38
CA ASN A 218 -17.65 5.83 -14.71
C ASN A 218 -19.02 5.12 -14.85
N ARG A 219 -19.06 3.86 -15.30
CA ARG A 219 -20.26 3.02 -15.45
C ARG A 219 -20.16 1.70 -14.69
N GLY A 220 -19.12 1.48 -13.88
CA GLY A 220 -19.02 0.30 -13.00
C GLY A 220 -18.76 -1.02 -13.74
N TYR A 221 -18.21 -0.97 -14.96
CA TYR A 221 -17.76 -2.17 -15.67
C TYR A 221 -16.27 -2.44 -15.40
N VAL A 222 -15.96 -3.67 -14.97
CA VAL A 222 -14.59 -4.19 -14.97
C VAL A 222 -14.22 -4.56 -16.40
N SER A 223 -13.50 -3.68 -17.11
CA SER A 223 -12.86 -4.06 -18.38
C SER A 223 -11.40 -4.40 -18.12
N GLN A 224 -10.97 -5.62 -18.48
CA GLN A 224 -9.54 -5.88 -18.69
C GLN A 224 -9.02 -4.84 -19.68
N ALA A 225 -8.03 -4.05 -19.28
CA ALA A 225 -7.33 -3.21 -20.23
C ALA A 225 -6.70 -4.12 -21.29
N ALA A 226 -7.16 -4.01 -22.53
CA ALA A 226 -6.53 -4.66 -23.67
C ALA A 226 -5.07 -4.18 -23.77
N PRO A 227 -4.13 -5.04 -24.19
CA PRO A 227 -2.76 -4.62 -24.43
C PRO A 227 -2.76 -3.56 -25.53
N TYR A 228 -2.33 -2.35 -25.22
CA TYR A 228 -2.06 -1.37 -26.26
C TYR A 228 -0.87 -1.88 -27.09
N ILE A 229 -1.17 -2.27 -28.31
CA ILE A 229 -0.21 -2.47 -29.39
C ILE A 229 0.09 -1.09 -29.99
N THR A 230 1.38 -0.91 -30.34
CA THR A 230 2.13 0.22 -30.94
C THR A 230 2.53 1.37 -30.04
#